data_AF-A0A2G9UNH5-F1
#
_entry.id   AF-A0A2G9UNH5-F1
#
_cell.length_a   1.000
_cell.length_b   1.000
_cell.length_c   1.000
_cell.angle_alpha   90.00
_cell.angle_beta   90.00
_cell.angle_gamma   90.00
#
_symmetry.space_group_name_H-M   'P 1'
#
loop_
_entity.id
_entity.type
_entity.pdbx_description
1 polymer ?
#
loop_
_entity_poly.entity_id
_entity_poly.type
_entity_poly.pdbx_seq_one_letter_code
_entity_poly.pdbx_strand_id
1 'polypeptide(L)'
;VGRSAIHYAATQSNAIYDTLIDFGADPQLGDSEGLSAEACRRSPDRLRRTASAESSLMMRSMSTDDEFFDPDAPSDSMIDEWIENGEVAKLEQLVLDGRGHLLKEKTSTNEASKEFLRGLTVYQSKIDAIHKAVEDGDVRRVKSLIDRQQLALARDTYGMTPLHKALLHGQTNTVRHLLAKYPQCVNATDHNPEQASRWIKKDS
;
A
#
# COMPACT_ATOMS: atom_id res chain seq x y z
N VAL A 1 -2.14 5.83 -11.90
CA VAL A 1 -2.14 4.43 -11.40
C VAL A 1 -0.76 4.17 -10.82
N GLY A 2 -0.67 3.75 -9.56
CA GLY A 2 0.62 3.48 -8.90
C GLY A 2 1.32 2.22 -9.46
N ARG A 3 2.42 1.82 -8.83
CA ARG A 3 3.15 0.60 -9.18
C ARG A 3 2.46 -0.62 -8.58
N SER A 4 2.24 -1.64 -9.39
CA SER A 4 1.79 -2.96 -8.92
C SER A 4 2.96 -3.86 -8.54
N ALA A 5 2.65 -4.94 -7.83
CA ALA A 5 3.59 -5.99 -7.41
C ALA A 5 4.56 -6.47 -8.51
N ILE A 6 4.10 -6.59 -9.76
CA ILE A 6 4.95 -7.05 -10.87
C ILE A 6 6.05 -6.06 -11.25
N HIS A 7 5.86 -4.75 -11.03
CA HIS A 7 6.89 -3.73 -11.24
C HIS A 7 8.06 -3.91 -10.27
N TYR A 8 7.75 -4.22 -9.00
CA TYR A 8 8.76 -4.51 -7.99
C TYR A 8 9.53 -5.78 -8.35
N ALA A 9 8.83 -6.84 -8.78
CA ALA A 9 9.45 -8.09 -9.19
C ALA A 9 10.30 -7.97 -10.45
N ALA A 10 9.96 -7.07 -11.39
CA ALA A 10 10.69 -6.90 -12.65
C ALA A 10 12.15 -6.46 -12.46
N THR A 11 12.43 -5.80 -11.33
CA THR A 11 13.79 -5.37 -10.96
C THR A 11 14.57 -6.46 -10.19
N GLN A 12 13.91 -7.54 -9.79
CA GLN A 12 14.53 -8.63 -9.03
C GLN A 12 15.02 -9.72 -9.97
N SER A 13 16.20 -10.29 -9.69
CA SER A 13 16.79 -11.37 -10.50
C SER A 13 16.26 -12.77 -10.15
N ASN A 14 15.15 -12.87 -9.40
CA ASN A 14 14.62 -14.14 -8.88
C ASN A 14 13.37 -14.60 -9.66
N ALA A 15 12.92 -15.83 -9.41
CA ALA A 15 11.74 -16.41 -10.06
C ALA A 15 10.39 -15.82 -9.60
N ILE A 16 10.40 -14.72 -8.83
CA ILE A 16 9.17 -14.14 -8.28
C ILE A 16 8.33 -13.46 -9.36
N TYR A 17 8.98 -12.93 -10.40
CA TYR A 17 8.32 -12.33 -11.55
C TYR A 17 7.43 -13.36 -12.27
N ASP A 18 8.00 -14.52 -12.59
CA ASP A 18 7.26 -15.60 -13.26
C ASP A 18 6.16 -16.15 -12.35
N THR A 19 6.42 -16.23 -11.03
CA THR A 19 5.39 -16.59 -10.06
C THR A 19 4.20 -15.62 -10.11
N LEU A 20 4.43 -14.30 -10.16
CA LEU A 20 3.35 -13.31 -10.27
C LEU A 20 2.54 -13.48 -11.56
N ILE A 21 3.20 -13.77 -12.69
CA ILE A 21 2.54 -14.05 -13.96
C ILE A 21 1.63 -15.30 -13.84
N ASP A 22 2.12 -16.37 -13.21
CA ASP A 22 1.33 -17.60 -12.99
C ASP A 22 0.06 -17.35 -12.17
N PHE A 23 0.09 -16.34 -11.28
CA PHE A 23 -1.05 -15.91 -10.47
C PHE A 23 -1.90 -14.81 -11.11
N GLY A 24 -1.67 -14.48 -12.39
CA GLY A 24 -2.49 -13.54 -13.16
C GLY A 24 -2.09 -12.07 -13.04
N ALA A 25 -0.83 -11.79 -12.70
CA ALA A 25 -0.30 -10.43 -12.80
C ALA A 25 -0.30 -9.95 -14.25
N ASP A 26 -0.73 -8.70 -14.47
CA ASP A 26 -0.69 -8.08 -15.79
C ASP A 26 0.67 -7.37 -16.01
N PRO A 27 1.56 -7.90 -16.87
CA PRO A 27 2.86 -7.28 -17.13
C PRO A 27 2.77 -6.02 -17.99
N GLN A 28 1.63 -5.77 -18.64
CA GLN A 28 1.39 -4.60 -19.48
C GLN A 28 0.75 -3.45 -18.71
N LEU A 29 0.32 -3.70 -17.47
CA LEU A 29 -0.17 -2.64 -16.60
C LEU A 29 0.94 -1.58 -16.46
N GLY A 30 0.67 -0.36 -16.90
CA GLY A 30 1.59 0.74 -16.77
C GLY A 30 1.61 1.27 -15.34
N ASP A 31 2.80 1.59 -14.85
CA ASP A 31 2.94 2.42 -13.67
C ASP A 31 2.55 3.89 -13.97
N SER A 32 2.79 4.76 -13.01
CA SER A 32 2.54 6.19 -13.13
C SER A 32 3.30 6.91 -14.23
N GLU A 33 4.43 6.36 -14.67
CA GLU A 33 5.24 6.89 -15.77
C GLU A 33 4.83 6.26 -17.11
N GLY A 34 3.81 5.40 -17.12
CA GLY A 34 3.37 4.63 -18.28
C GLY A 34 4.36 3.51 -18.64
N LEU A 35 5.28 3.16 -17.75
CA LEU A 35 6.22 2.06 -17.96
C LEU A 35 5.56 0.76 -17.52
N SER A 36 5.54 -0.22 -18.42
CA SER A 36 5.09 -1.56 -18.09
C SER A 36 6.19 -2.34 -17.36
N ALA A 37 5.80 -3.31 -16.54
CA ALA A 37 6.76 -4.17 -15.85
C ALA A 37 7.68 -4.94 -16.83
N GLU A 38 7.18 -5.27 -18.02
CA GLU A 38 8.00 -5.87 -19.09
C GLU A 38 9.09 -4.90 -19.58
N ALA A 39 8.75 -3.62 -19.76
CA ALA A 39 9.72 -2.59 -20.12
C ALA A 39 10.78 -2.39 -19.03
N CYS A 40 10.38 -2.47 -17.75
CA CYS A 40 11.28 -2.40 -16.60
C CYS A 40 12.34 -3.52 -16.62
N ARG A 41 11.94 -4.76 -16.98
CA ARG A 41 12.84 -5.92 -17.06
C ARG A 41 13.85 -5.81 -18.22
N ARG A 42 13.48 -5.16 -19.32
CA ARG A 42 14.36 -4.94 -20.49
C ARG A 42 15.38 -3.80 -20.29
N SER A 43 15.23 -2.95 -19.27
CA SER A 43 16.11 -1.80 -19.03
C SER A 43 16.31 -1.52 -17.53
N PRO A 44 17.05 -2.39 -16.82
CA PRO A 44 17.24 -2.28 -15.36
C PRO A 44 17.97 -0.99 -14.93
N ASP A 45 18.82 -0.41 -15.78
CA ASP A 45 19.58 0.81 -15.46
C ASP A 45 18.73 2.09 -15.34
N ARG A 46 17.51 2.13 -15.92
CA ARG A 46 16.58 3.26 -15.75
C ARG A 46 15.90 3.29 -14.38
N LEU A 47 15.82 2.15 -13.69
CA LEU A 47 15.19 1.98 -12.38
C LEU A 47 16.19 1.84 -11.22
N ARG A 48 17.48 1.63 -11.49
CA ARG A 48 18.49 1.53 -10.44
C ARG A 48 18.62 2.83 -9.61
N ARG A 49 18.18 3.97 -10.15
CA ARG A 49 17.99 5.21 -9.38
C ARG A 49 16.82 5.13 -8.40
N THR A 50 15.74 4.41 -8.72
CA THR A 50 14.53 4.35 -7.89
C THR A 50 14.59 3.27 -6.82
N ALA A 51 15.14 2.08 -7.08
CA ALA A 51 15.27 1.03 -6.04
C ALA A 51 16.33 1.38 -4.96
N SER A 52 17.45 1.99 -5.40
CA SER A 52 18.46 2.53 -4.48
C SER A 52 17.98 3.78 -3.76
N ALA A 53 17.13 4.61 -4.40
CA ALA A 53 16.45 5.70 -3.73
C ALA A 53 15.40 5.18 -2.73
N GLU A 54 14.58 4.18 -3.06
CA GLU A 54 13.55 3.60 -2.16
C GLU A 54 14.18 3.01 -0.89
N SER A 55 15.30 2.29 -1.02
CA SER A 55 16.10 1.83 0.14
C SER A 55 16.73 3.00 0.91
N SER A 56 17.15 4.07 0.22
CA SER A 56 17.75 5.26 0.86
C SER A 56 16.70 6.22 1.45
N LEU A 57 15.46 6.18 0.96
CA LEU A 57 14.33 7.03 1.37
C LEU A 57 13.65 6.45 2.60
N MET A 58 13.51 5.13 2.70
CA MET A 58 13.17 4.48 3.97
C MET A 58 14.15 4.84 5.09
N MET A 59 15.43 4.99 4.78
CA MET A 59 16.45 5.40 5.75
C MET A 59 16.43 6.91 6.06
N ARG A 60 15.94 7.73 5.12
CA ARG A 60 15.87 9.20 5.24
C ARG A 60 14.55 9.71 5.82
N SER A 61 13.50 8.88 5.81
CA SER A 61 12.15 9.17 6.33
C SER A 61 12.01 9.03 7.85
N MET A 62 13.12 8.92 8.60
CA MET A 62 13.11 9.03 10.06
C MET A 62 13.02 10.48 10.56
N SER A 63 13.01 11.48 9.67
CA SER A 63 12.67 12.87 10.00
C SER A 63 11.16 13.05 9.96
N THR A 64 10.57 13.36 11.11
CA THR A 64 9.13 13.25 11.43
C THR A 64 8.24 14.40 10.94
N ASP A 65 8.69 15.31 10.07
CA ASP A 65 8.00 16.59 9.82
C ASP A 65 7.64 16.88 8.34
N ASP A 66 7.76 15.91 7.42
CA ASP A 66 7.28 16.11 6.04
C ASP A 66 5.81 15.70 5.91
N GLU A 67 4.92 16.70 5.94
CA GLU A 67 3.49 16.59 5.60
C GLU A 67 3.33 15.88 4.24
N PHE A 68 2.85 14.64 4.29
CA PHE A 68 2.72 13.75 3.15
C PHE A 68 1.54 14.20 2.28
N PHE A 69 1.82 14.92 1.19
CA PHE A 69 0.78 15.36 0.25
C PHE A 69 0.24 14.16 -0.56
N ASP A 70 -0.94 13.66 -0.18
CA ASP A 70 -1.69 12.62 -0.90
C ASP A 70 -2.78 13.28 -1.78
N PRO A 71 -2.56 13.45 -3.09
CA PRO A 71 -3.49 14.13 -3.99
C PRO A 71 -4.79 13.35 -4.21
N ASP A 72 -4.80 12.05 -3.92
CA ASP A 72 -5.96 11.19 -4.08
C ASP A 72 -6.79 11.08 -2.76
N ALA A 73 -6.36 11.76 -1.70
CA ALA A 73 -7.07 11.78 -0.42
C ALA A 73 -8.39 12.57 -0.52
N PRO A 74 -9.49 12.06 0.06
CA PRO A 74 -10.73 12.82 0.12
C PRO A 74 -10.55 14.09 0.96
N SER A 75 -11.31 15.14 0.61
CA SER A 75 -11.26 16.40 1.36
C SER A 75 -11.83 16.22 2.77
N ASP A 76 -11.36 17.05 3.70
CA ASP A 76 -11.78 17.00 5.10
C ASP A 76 -13.31 17.11 5.27
N SER A 77 -13.95 17.94 4.46
CA SER A 77 -15.41 18.11 4.40
C SER A 77 -16.15 16.83 3.97
N MET A 78 -15.59 16.06 3.05
CA MET A 78 -16.18 14.81 2.58
C MET A 78 -16.08 13.73 3.65
N ILE A 79 -14.97 13.72 4.39
CA ILE A 79 -14.76 12.83 5.53
C ILE A 79 -15.75 13.18 6.64
N ASP A 80 -15.94 14.46 6.95
CA ASP A 80 -16.94 14.91 7.93
C ASP A 80 -18.35 14.47 7.55
N GLU A 81 -18.73 14.61 6.27
CA GLU A 81 -20.02 14.13 5.76
C GLU A 81 -20.19 12.62 5.99
N TRP A 82 -19.18 11.80 5.70
CA TRP A 82 -19.23 10.36 5.95
C TRP A 82 -19.36 10.04 7.45
N ILE A 83 -18.70 10.81 8.29
CA ILE A 83 -18.74 10.65 9.75
C ILE A 83 -20.12 11.00 10.30
N GLU A 84 -20.74 12.08 9.83
CA GLU A 84 -22.09 12.50 10.23
C GLU A 84 -23.15 11.50 9.75
N ASN A 85 -23.03 11.05 8.50
CA ASN A 85 -23.98 10.12 7.86
C ASN A 85 -23.85 8.67 8.35
N GLY A 86 -22.79 8.31 9.08
CA GLY A 86 -22.59 6.94 9.55
C GLY A 86 -22.06 6.00 8.47
N GLU A 87 -21.34 6.52 7.47
CA GLU A 87 -20.84 5.76 6.33
C GLU A 87 -19.59 4.93 6.69
N VAL A 88 -19.74 4.01 7.64
CA VAL A 88 -18.64 3.19 8.19
C VAL A 88 -17.87 2.44 7.11
N ALA A 89 -18.53 2.01 6.03
CA ALA A 89 -17.85 1.35 4.92
C ALA A 89 -16.82 2.26 4.23
N LYS A 90 -17.13 3.54 4.02
CA LYS A 90 -16.19 4.51 3.43
C LYS A 90 -15.07 4.85 4.41
N LEU A 91 -15.40 4.99 5.70
CA LEU A 91 -14.40 5.20 6.75
C LEU A 91 -13.44 4.00 6.88
N GLU A 92 -13.96 2.77 6.78
CA GLU A 92 -13.14 1.55 6.77
C GLU A 92 -12.24 1.49 5.54
N GLN A 93 -12.76 1.82 4.35
CA GLN A 93 -11.92 1.95 3.14
C GLN A 93 -10.82 3.00 3.31
N LEU A 94 -11.13 4.15 3.91
CA LEU A 94 -10.12 5.18 4.18
C LEU A 94 -8.96 4.66 5.03
N VAL A 95 -9.26 3.88 6.06
CA VAL A 95 -8.22 3.25 6.89
C VAL A 95 -7.46 2.16 6.12
N LEU A 96 -8.17 1.33 5.34
CA LEU A 96 -7.55 0.32 4.49
C LEU A 96 -6.65 0.95 3.41
N ASP A 97 -6.92 2.17 2.97
CA ASP A 97 -6.07 2.90 2.04
C ASP A 97 -4.85 3.58 2.70
N GLY A 98 -4.61 3.34 4.00
CA GLY A 98 -3.48 3.92 4.74
C GLY A 98 -3.74 5.35 5.23
N ARG A 99 -4.96 5.87 5.06
CA ARG A 99 -5.36 7.24 5.41
C ARG A 99 -6.03 7.34 6.78
N GLY A 100 -5.74 6.40 7.68
CA GLY A 100 -6.29 6.37 9.03
C GLY A 100 -5.93 7.61 9.88
N HIS A 101 -4.85 8.31 9.52
CA HIS A 101 -4.44 9.56 10.18
C HIS A 101 -5.49 10.67 10.05
N LEU A 102 -6.25 10.71 8.94
CA LEU A 102 -7.31 11.69 8.71
C LEU A 102 -8.51 11.54 9.67
N LEU A 103 -8.63 10.40 10.34
CA LEU A 103 -9.73 10.11 11.27
C LEU A 103 -9.34 10.27 12.75
N LYS A 104 -8.06 10.51 13.06
CA LYS A 104 -7.53 10.43 14.43
C LYS A 104 -8.13 11.46 15.39
N GLU A 105 -8.44 12.65 14.91
CA GLU A 105 -8.98 13.77 15.72
C GLU A 105 -10.47 14.00 15.49
N LYS A 106 -11.08 13.20 14.63
CA LYS A 106 -12.47 13.36 14.24
C LYS A 106 -13.40 12.76 15.30
N THR A 107 -14.55 13.39 15.52
CA THR A 107 -15.58 12.91 16.44
C THR A 107 -16.95 12.94 15.77
N SER A 108 -17.87 12.12 16.25
CA SER A 108 -19.22 12.01 15.67
C SER A 108 -20.30 11.94 16.74
N THR A 109 -21.47 12.46 16.41
CA THR A 109 -22.72 12.23 17.11
C THR A 109 -23.43 10.95 16.64
N ASN A 110 -23.07 10.44 15.46
CA ASN A 110 -23.59 9.20 14.91
C ASN A 110 -22.98 8.00 15.63
N GLU A 111 -23.83 7.11 16.17
CA GLU A 111 -23.38 5.99 17.00
C GLU A 111 -22.50 4.99 16.23
N ALA A 112 -22.78 4.75 14.94
CA ALA A 112 -22.01 3.83 14.12
C ALA A 112 -20.59 4.37 13.84
N SER A 113 -20.49 5.64 13.45
CA SER A 113 -19.19 6.30 13.26
C SER A 113 -18.41 6.41 14.57
N LYS A 114 -19.08 6.72 15.68
CA LYS A 114 -18.45 6.82 16.99
C LYS A 114 -17.85 5.50 17.45
N GLU A 115 -18.56 4.40 17.25
CA GLU A 115 -18.03 3.07 17.59
C GLU A 115 -16.86 2.67 16.68
N PHE A 116 -16.94 2.99 15.38
CA PHE A 116 -15.82 2.80 14.46
C PHE A 116 -14.57 3.60 14.87
N LEU A 117 -14.74 4.90 15.18
CA LEU A 117 -13.65 5.79 15.60
C LEU A 117 -13.01 5.35 16.92
N ARG A 118 -13.77 4.76 17.85
CA ARG A 118 -13.22 4.14 19.07
C ARG A 118 -12.33 2.94 18.77
N GLY A 119 -12.72 2.11 17.80
CA GLY A 119 -11.95 0.94 17.36
C GLY A 119 -10.79 1.25 16.41
N LEU A 120 -10.68 2.49 15.94
CA LEU A 120 -9.75 2.92 14.90
C LEU A 120 -8.28 2.60 15.24
N THR A 121 -7.86 2.84 16.48
CA THR A 121 -6.46 2.60 16.92
C THR A 121 -6.10 1.12 16.91
N VAL A 122 -7.02 0.27 17.35
CA VAL A 122 -6.87 -1.20 17.33
C VAL A 122 -6.83 -1.69 15.89
N TYR A 123 -7.67 -1.13 15.02
CA TYR A 123 -7.73 -1.47 13.61
C TYR A 123 -6.43 -1.12 12.87
N GLN A 124 -5.90 0.10 13.08
CA GLN A 124 -4.60 0.51 12.54
C GLN A 124 -3.45 -0.34 13.08
N SER A 125 -3.41 -0.60 14.39
CA SER A 125 -2.39 -1.47 15.01
C SER A 125 -2.39 -2.88 14.41
N LYS A 126 -3.56 -3.38 14.00
CA LYS A 126 -3.68 -4.68 13.34
C LYS A 126 -3.09 -4.64 11.93
N ILE A 127 -3.34 -3.58 11.17
CA ILE A 127 -2.73 -3.36 9.84
C ILE A 127 -1.21 -3.31 9.99
N ASP A 128 -0.68 -2.50 10.90
CA ASP A 128 0.76 -2.41 11.17
C ASP A 128 1.36 -3.77 11.56
N ALA A 129 0.65 -4.54 12.39
CA ALA A 129 1.05 -5.87 12.79
C ALA A 129 1.13 -6.86 11.61
N ILE A 130 0.24 -6.73 10.61
CA ILE A 130 0.26 -7.51 9.36
C ILE A 130 1.50 -7.13 8.56
N HIS A 131 1.73 -5.84 8.32
CA HIS A 131 2.90 -5.37 7.57
C HIS A 131 4.20 -5.82 8.23
N LYS A 132 4.28 -5.76 9.56
CA LYS A 132 5.44 -6.25 10.30
C LYS A 132 5.65 -7.75 10.14
N ALA A 133 4.58 -8.55 10.28
CA ALA A 133 4.66 -10.00 10.08
C ALA A 133 5.10 -10.37 8.65
N VAL A 134 4.67 -9.58 7.67
CA VAL A 134 5.06 -9.74 6.27
C VAL A 134 6.54 -9.42 6.07
N GLU A 135 7.01 -8.29 6.59
CA GLU A 135 8.42 -7.88 6.55
C GLU A 135 9.33 -8.95 7.16
N ASP A 136 8.91 -9.52 8.30
CA ASP A 136 9.65 -10.57 9.00
C ASP A 136 9.56 -11.95 8.32
N GLY A 137 8.66 -12.11 7.32
CA GLY A 137 8.44 -13.39 6.64
C GLY A 137 7.67 -14.41 7.47
N ASP A 138 7.02 -14.00 8.57
CA ASP A 138 6.27 -14.88 9.45
C ASP A 138 4.89 -15.22 8.88
N VAL A 139 4.88 -16.19 7.97
CA VAL A 139 3.66 -16.68 7.32
C VAL A 139 2.61 -17.16 8.33
N ARG A 140 3.00 -17.68 9.50
CA ARG A 140 2.03 -18.15 10.51
C ARG A 140 1.30 -16.98 11.12
N ARG A 141 2.04 -15.92 11.45
CA ARG A 141 1.49 -14.70 12.01
C ARG A 141 0.65 -13.95 10.98
N VAL A 142 1.08 -13.87 9.72
CA VAL A 142 0.27 -13.35 8.59
C VAL A 142 -1.08 -14.07 8.49
N LYS A 143 -1.08 -15.42 8.53
CA LYS A 143 -2.30 -16.22 8.51
C LYS A 143 -3.24 -15.93 9.68
N SER A 144 -2.69 -15.70 10.87
CA SER A 144 -3.50 -15.41 12.06
C SER A 144 -4.06 -14.00 12.08
N LEU A 145 -3.35 -13.03 11.49
CA LEU A 145 -3.72 -11.62 11.52
C LEU A 145 -4.70 -11.25 10.39
N ILE A 146 -4.55 -11.84 9.21
CA ILE A 146 -5.47 -11.62 8.08
C ILE A 146 -6.66 -12.57 8.23
N ASP A 147 -7.62 -12.15 9.06
CA ASP A 147 -8.91 -12.84 9.27
C ASP A 147 -10.01 -12.35 8.31
N ARG A 148 -9.84 -11.18 7.69
CA ARG A 148 -10.73 -10.61 6.66
C ARG A 148 -9.96 -10.38 5.37
N GLN A 149 -10.61 -10.66 4.23
CA GLN A 149 -9.99 -10.52 2.92
C GLN A 149 -9.54 -9.08 2.60
N GLN A 150 -10.25 -8.06 3.12
CA GLN A 150 -9.85 -6.67 2.90
C GLN A 150 -8.49 -6.33 3.51
N LEU A 151 -8.11 -6.98 4.62
CA LEU A 151 -6.82 -6.74 5.28
C LEU A 151 -5.62 -7.19 4.43
N ALA A 152 -5.82 -8.05 3.43
CA ALA A 152 -4.77 -8.42 2.49
C ALA A 152 -4.44 -7.30 1.48
N LEU A 153 -5.36 -6.34 1.32
CA LEU A 153 -5.21 -5.14 0.49
C LEU A 153 -4.93 -3.88 1.31
N ALA A 154 -4.97 -3.99 2.65
CA ALA A 154 -4.70 -2.86 3.52
C ALA A 154 -3.34 -2.25 3.20
N ARG A 155 -3.25 -0.94 3.22
CA ARG A 155 -2.02 -0.20 2.93
C ARG A 155 -1.39 0.27 4.22
N ASP A 156 -0.07 0.30 4.24
CA ASP A 156 0.69 0.99 5.29
C ASP A 156 0.67 2.50 5.06
N THR A 157 1.33 3.24 5.96
CA THR A 157 1.48 4.70 5.87
C THR A 157 2.23 5.17 4.62
N TYR A 158 2.88 4.27 3.89
CA TYR A 158 3.57 4.55 2.64
C TYR A 158 2.72 4.18 1.41
N GLY A 159 1.46 3.79 1.61
CA GLY A 159 0.57 3.40 0.54
C GLY A 159 0.87 2.01 -0.05
N MET A 160 1.74 1.22 0.58
CA MET A 160 2.13 -0.12 0.12
C MET A 160 1.21 -1.20 0.70
N THR A 161 0.87 -2.22 -0.08
CA THR A 161 0.11 -3.38 0.39
C THR A 161 1.04 -4.43 1.02
N PRO A 162 0.51 -5.42 1.78
CA PRO A 162 1.24 -6.60 2.20
C PRO A 162 2.05 -7.26 1.08
N LEU A 163 1.50 -7.32 -0.13
CA LEU A 163 2.21 -7.94 -1.25
C LEU A 163 3.44 -7.14 -1.67
N HIS A 164 3.34 -5.80 -1.74
CA HIS A 164 4.47 -4.92 -2.03
C HIS A 164 5.58 -5.09 -0.98
N LYS A 165 5.22 -5.10 0.30
CA LYS A 165 6.16 -5.32 1.40
C LYS A 165 6.84 -6.68 1.32
N ALA A 166 6.08 -7.74 1.04
CA ALA A 166 6.65 -9.08 0.91
C ALA A 166 7.70 -9.15 -0.20
N LEU A 167 7.45 -8.47 -1.34
CA LEU A 167 8.38 -8.41 -2.47
C LEU A 167 9.62 -7.56 -2.15
N LEU A 168 9.43 -6.40 -1.52
CA LEU A 168 10.54 -5.51 -1.13
C LEU A 168 11.53 -6.20 -0.19
N HIS A 169 11.02 -6.98 0.76
CA HIS A 169 11.84 -7.71 1.74
C HIS A 169 12.24 -9.13 1.26
N GLY A 170 11.93 -9.51 0.02
CA GLY A 170 12.32 -10.82 -0.56
C GLY A 170 11.61 -12.03 0.06
N GLN A 171 10.47 -11.83 0.72
CA GLN A 171 9.73 -12.82 1.50
C GLN A 171 8.87 -13.73 0.61
N THR A 172 9.55 -14.58 -0.18
CA THR A 172 8.95 -15.42 -1.23
C THR A 172 7.83 -16.34 -0.72
N ASN A 173 7.98 -16.92 0.47
CA ASN A 173 6.95 -17.78 1.07
C ASN A 173 5.67 -16.99 1.41
N THR A 174 5.83 -15.77 1.92
CA THR A 174 4.73 -14.86 2.21
C THR A 174 4.04 -14.41 0.92
N VAL A 175 4.81 -14.07 -0.12
CA VAL A 175 4.26 -13.73 -1.45
C VAL A 175 3.38 -14.87 -1.99
N ARG A 176 3.91 -16.11 -2.02
CA ARG A 176 3.16 -17.28 -2.49
C ARG A 176 1.89 -17.51 -1.67
N HIS A 177 1.97 -17.33 -0.35
CA HIS A 177 0.81 -17.48 0.51
C HIS A 177 -0.27 -16.43 0.22
N LEU A 178 0.12 -15.16 0.11
CA LEU A 178 -0.79 -14.05 -0.19
C LEU A 178 -1.46 -14.24 -1.55
N LEU A 179 -0.70 -14.57 -2.60
CA LEU A 179 -1.26 -14.79 -3.94
C LEU A 179 -2.21 -15.99 -4.00
N ALA A 180 -1.87 -17.09 -3.32
CA ALA A 180 -2.72 -18.28 -3.31
C ALA A 180 -4.03 -18.08 -2.54
N LYS A 181 -4.05 -17.22 -1.51
CA LYS A 181 -5.22 -17.01 -0.66
C LYS A 181 -6.04 -15.77 -1.06
N TYR A 182 -5.38 -14.76 -1.62
CA TYR A 182 -5.92 -13.43 -1.93
C TYR A 182 -5.48 -13.02 -3.35
N PRO A 183 -6.04 -13.65 -4.40
CA PRO A 183 -5.66 -13.38 -5.78
C PRO A 183 -5.93 -11.93 -6.20
N GLN A 184 -6.88 -11.24 -5.54
CA GLN A 184 -7.17 -9.83 -5.82
C GLN A 184 -5.99 -8.89 -5.53
N CYS A 185 -5.02 -9.31 -4.72
CA CYS A 185 -3.85 -8.50 -4.37
C CYS A 185 -2.83 -8.40 -5.51
N VAL A 186 -2.87 -9.30 -6.51
CA VAL A 186 -1.81 -9.44 -7.52
C VAL A 186 -1.59 -8.18 -8.36
N ASN A 187 -2.67 -7.49 -8.72
CA ASN A 187 -2.65 -6.27 -9.52
C ASN A 187 -2.96 -5.01 -8.68
N ALA A 188 -2.96 -5.12 -7.35
CA ALA A 188 -3.10 -3.95 -6.50
C ALA A 188 -1.91 -3.01 -6.70
N THR A 189 -2.18 -1.72 -6.83
CA THR A 189 -1.17 -0.69 -7.07
C THR A 189 -0.89 0.06 -5.79
N ASP A 190 0.34 0.46 -5.53
CA ASP A 190 0.68 1.32 -4.39
C ASP A 190 0.10 2.75 -4.54
N HIS A 191 0.14 3.52 -3.46
CA HIS A 191 -0.06 4.96 -3.48
C HIS A 191 1.31 5.60 -3.26
N ASN A 192 2.15 5.61 -4.29
CA ASN A 192 3.49 6.20 -4.15
C ASN A 192 3.40 7.75 -4.11
N PRO A 193 3.79 8.39 -2.99
CA PRO A 193 3.79 9.85 -2.84
C PRO A 193 4.87 10.58 -3.65
N GLU A 194 5.93 9.90 -4.11
CA GLU A 194 7.00 10.57 -4.88
C GLU A 194 6.45 11.28 -6.12
N GLN A 195 5.33 10.79 -6.66
CA GLN A 195 4.66 11.41 -7.79
C GLN A 195 4.08 12.78 -7.45
N ALA A 196 3.63 13.02 -6.22
CA ALA A 196 3.06 14.29 -5.79
C ALA A 196 4.13 15.40 -5.77
N SER A 197 5.37 15.05 -5.42
CA SER A 197 6.52 15.98 -5.42
C SER A 197 6.96 16.43 -6.82
N ARG A 198 6.64 15.66 -7.87
CA ARG A 198 7.05 15.94 -9.24
C ARG A 198 6.14 16.95 -9.95
N TRP A 199 4.90 17.12 -9.50
CA TRP A 199 3.98 18.15 -10.02
C TRP A 199 4.41 19.56 -9.61
N ILE A 200 4.93 19.74 -8.39
CA ILE A 200 5.40 21.03 -7.88
C ILE A 200 6.56 21.59 -8.71
N LYS A 201 7.36 20.73 -9.37
CA LYS A 201 8.48 21.16 -10.23
C LYS A 201 8.12 21.36 -11.70
N LYS A 202 6.89 21.04 -12.12
CA LYS A 202 6.46 21.21 -13.52
C LYS A 202 5.76 22.55 -13.76
N ASP A 203 5.33 23.22 -12.69
CA ASP A 203 4.69 24.56 -12.70
C ASP A 203 5.53 25.62 -11.97
N SER A 204 6.85 25.68 -12.21
CA SER A 204 7.73 26.77 -11.75
C SER A 204 8.65 27.26 -12.86
#